data_AF-A0A7W6MLD6-F1
#
_entry.id   AF-A0A7W6MLD6-F1
#
_cell.length_a   1.000
_cell.length_b   1.000
_cell.length_c   1.000
_cell.angle_alpha   90.00
_cell.angle_beta   90.00
_cell.angle_gamma   90.00
#
_symmetry.space_group_name_H-M   'P 1'
#
loop_
_entity.id
_entity.type
_entity.pdbx_description
1 polymer ?
#
loop_
_entity_poly.entity_id
_entity_poly.type
_entity_poly.pdbx_seq_one_letter_code
_entity_poly.pdbx_strand_id
1 'polypeptide(L)'
;MKALMLCGHGSRDQGAVDEFRGLSEKIARRLPDWRVEYGYLEFAKPIIREGLDKLRSEGAREVMALPGMLFAAGHAKNDIPSVLNTYSAANGLPVTYGRELGIDPKMIRAAGERIRECLRDDGWRDGEALHDTMLVVVGRGASDPDANSNVAKVMRMLWEGLGFGWGETAYSGVTFPLVDPGLEHASRLGYRRIVVFPYFLFTGILVRRIFDATDAVAARHPEIRFLKAGYLGAHDLVVETFVDRLRETIEGTNNMNCQMCKYREQVLGFEVEVGLPQESHHHHVEGIGTTADCRFCEGTCIGACKAAAMEGHDHAAEGASHGHSHVAGGQGHSARHGHEHASEANTHDHGDHAHSHGHDHAHPHAHDNPHPHIHSHEAAHAHGNEPAGHGHSHSHGDAHAHGHGHGHGHGDHGHTHHPYPHADHPLGPRSMKRR
;
A
#
# COMPACT_ATOMS: atom_id res chain seq x y z
N MET A 1 -36.16 -1.19 -9.21
CA MET A 1 -35.45 -1.54 -7.96
C MET A 1 -34.04 -0.96 -8.05
N LYS A 2 -33.55 -0.30 -7.01
CA LYS A 2 -32.15 0.11 -6.93
C LYS A 2 -31.34 -1.07 -6.39
N ALA A 3 -30.30 -1.49 -7.09
CA ALA A 3 -29.53 -2.68 -6.75
C ALA A 3 -28.05 -2.34 -6.56
N LEU A 4 -27.49 -2.81 -5.46
CA LEU A 4 -26.08 -2.67 -5.10
C LEU A 4 -25.45 -4.06 -4.98
N MET A 5 -24.33 -4.26 -5.67
CA MET A 5 -23.49 -5.45 -5.55
C MET A 5 -22.17 -5.07 -4.88
N LEU A 6 -21.89 -5.64 -3.71
CA LEU A 6 -20.59 -5.50 -3.05
C LEU A 6 -19.66 -6.63 -3.49
N CYS A 7 -18.56 -6.27 -4.15
CA CYS A 7 -17.59 -7.21 -4.70
C CYS A 7 -16.42 -7.38 -3.72
N GLY A 8 -16.45 -8.45 -2.92
CA GLY A 8 -15.35 -8.83 -2.06
C GLY A 8 -14.24 -9.54 -2.82
N HIS A 9 -13.00 -9.45 -2.34
CA HIS A 9 -11.91 -10.29 -2.85
C HIS A 9 -12.17 -11.77 -2.52
N GLY A 10 -12.51 -12.03 -1.25
CA GLY A 10 -12.72 -13.37 -0.71
C GLY A 10 -11.55 -13.85 0.13
N SER A 11 -11.82 -14.81 0.99
CA SER A 11 -10.85 -15.32 1.95
C SER A 11 -11.13 -16.79 2.22
N ARG A 12 -10.06 -17.54 2.47
CA ARG A 12 -10.17 -18.89 3.02
C ARG A 12 -10.56 -18.88 4.49
N ASP A 13 -10.41 -17.75 5.17
CA ASP A 13 -10.74 -17.60 6.59
C ASP A 13 -12.22 -17.31 6.79
N GLN A 14 -12.92 -18.13 7.59
CA GLN A 14 -14.37 -17.98 7.79
C GLN A 14 -14.69 -16.68 8.54
N GLY A 15 -13.84 -16.26 9.48
CA GLY A 15 -14.02 -14.99 10.18
C GLY A 15 -13.99 -13.79 9.23
N ALA A 16 -13.07 -13.78 8.27
CA ALA A 16 -13.02 -12.74 7.25
C ALA A 16 -14.26 -12.75 6.32
N VAL A 17 -14.78 -13.93 5.98
CA VAL A 17 -16.01 -14.09 5.19
C VAL A 17 -17.22 -13.54 5.96
N ASP A 18 -17.34 -13.90 7.24
CA ASP A 18 -18.44 -13.46 8.10
C ASP A 18 -18.39 -11.95 8.39
N GLU A 19 -17.20 -11.36 8.56
CA GLU A 19 -17.07 -9.90 8.70
C GLU A 19 -17.45 -9.15 7.42
N PHE A 20 -17.11 -9.67 6.23
CA PHE A 20 -17.56 -9.07 4.97
C PHE A 20 -19.08 -9.16 4.81
N ARG A 21 -19.68 -10.29 5.16
CA ARG A 21 -21.15 -10.44 5.21
C ARG A 21 -21.76 -9.42 6.18
N GLY A 22 -21.23 -9.31 7.39
CA GLY A 22 -21.71 -8.37 8.40
C GLY A 22 -21.58 -6.91 7.95
N LEU A 23 -20.51 -6.55 7.24
CA LEU A 23 -20.37 -5.25 6.60
C LEU A 23 -21.47 -5.01 5.54
N SER A 24 -21.72 -6.00 4.66
CA SER A 24 -22.78 -5.93 3.65
C SER A 24 -24.16 -5.71 4.29
N GLU A 25 -24.49 -6.46 5.34
CA GLU A 25 -25.74 -6.30 6.08
C GLU A 25 -25.85 -4.92 6.74
N LYS A 26 -24.74 -4.38 7.24
CA LYS A 26 -24.70 -3.04 7.83
C LYS A 26 -24.92 -1.95 6.78
N ILE A 27 -24.33 -2.11 5.59
CA ILE A 27 -24.58 -1.23 4.44
C ILE A 27 -26.05 -1.33 3.99
N ALA A 28 -26.63 -2.53 3.96
CA ALA A 28 -28.04 -2.74 3.63
C ALA A 28 -28.98 -2.01 4.60
N ARG A 29 -28.72 -2.08 5.91
CA ARG A 29 -29.46 -1.31 6.91
C ARG A 29 -29.33 0.21 6.71
N ARG A 30 -28.17 0.67 6.24
CA ARG A 30 -27.90 2.08 5.97
C ARG A 30 -28.58 2.59 4.69
N LEU A 31 -28.92 1.68 3.77
CA LEU A 31 -29.52 1.94 2.46
C LEU A 31 -30.85 1.18 2.30
N PRO A 32 -31.90 1.49 3.08
CA PRO A 32 -33.15 0.72 3.09
C PRO A 32 -33.88 0.70 1.72
N ASP A 33 -33.65 1.70 0.87
CA ASP A 33 -34.24 1.79 -0.47
C ASP A 33 -33.46 0.99 -1.54
N TRP A 34 -32.35 0.35 -1.14
CA TRP A 34 -31.48 -0.42 -2.02
C TRP A 34 -31.54 -1.90 -1.69
N ARG A 35 -31.66 -2.73 -2.72
CA ARG A 35 -31.38 -4.14 -2.61
C ARG A 35 -29.87 -4.34 -2.65
N VAL A 36 -29.29 -4.69 -1.51
CA VAL A 36 -27.84 -4.93 -1.38
C VAL A 36 -27.57 -6.43 -1.37
N GLU A 37 -26.74 -6.88 -2.30
CA GLU A 37 -26.15 -8.22 -2.30
C GLU A 37 -24.62 -8.10 -2.28
N TYR A 38 -23.96 -9.23 -1.99
CA TYR A 38 -22.51 -9.31 -1.98
C TYR A 38 -22.06 -10.63 -2.59
N GLY A 39 -20.79 -10.67 -2.98
CA GLY A 39 -20.15 -11.89 -3.46
C GLY A 39 -18.65 -11.71 -3.59
N TYR A 40 -17.96 -12.82 -3.73
CA TYR A 40 -16.50 -12.85 -3.73
C TYR A 40 -15.94 -13.15 -5.11
N LEU A 41 -14.76 -12.58 -5.38
CA LEU A 41 -13.98 -12.90 -6.57
C LEU A 41 -13.40 -14.31 -6.46
N GLU A 42 -12.90 -14.71 -5.30
CA GLU A 42 -12.26 -16.02 -5.11
C GLU A 42 -12.46 -16.59 -3.69
N PHE A 43 -12.10 -17.87 -3.50
CA PHE A 43 -11.98 -18.56 -2.20
C PHE A 43 -13.22 -18.70 -1.30
N ALA A 44 -14.30 -17.98 -1.58
CA ALA A 44 -15.49 -17.91 -0.75
C ALA A 44 -16.76 -17.88 -1.60
N LYS A 45 -17.87 -18.27 -0.98
CA LYS A 45 -19.21 -18.17 -1.54
C LYS A 45 -20.08 -17.23 -0.70
N PRO A 46 -21.06 -16.52 -1.31
CA PRO A 46 -21.43 -16.59 -2.72
C PRO A 46 -20.40 -15.94 -3.65
N ILE A 47 -20.24 -16.45 -4.88
CA ILE A 47 -19.38 -15.77 -5.87
C ILE A 47 -20.10 -14.54 -6.44
N ILE A 48 -19.36 -13.58 -7.02
CA ILE A 48 -19.95 -12.34 -7.58
C ILE A 48 -21.12 -12.62 -8.53
N ARG A 49 -20.99 -13.66 -9.37
CA ARG A 49 -22.04 -14.09 -10.31
C ARG A 49 -23.34 -14.48 -9.61
N GLU A 50 -23.27 -15.23 -8.52
CA GLU A 50 -24.45 -15.69 -7.77
C GLU A 50 -25.21 -14.51 -7.15
N GLY A 51 -24.48 -13.52 -6.62
CA GLY A 51 -25.09 -12.27 -6.12
C GLY A 51 -25.79 -11.47 -7.23
N LEU A 52 -25.16 -11.36 -8.40
CA LEU A 52 -25.75 -10.69 -9.56
C LEU A 52 -26.98 -11.44 -10.13
N ASP A 53 -26.95 -12.77 -10.14
CA ASP A 53 -28.09 -13.60 -10.56
C ASP A 53 -29.29 -13.39 -9.64
N LYS A 54 -29.04 -13.29 -8.32
CA LYS A 54 -30.08 -13.01 -7.33
C LYS A 54 -30.70 -11.63 -7.55
N LEU A 55 -29.88 -10.57 -7.68
CA LEU A 55 -30.37 -9.21 -7.99
C LEU A 55 -31.20 -9.20 -9.27
N ARG A 56 -30.75 -9.89 -10.33
CA ARG A 56 -31.49 -10.00 -11.59
C ARG A 56 -32.84 -10.71 -11.40
N SER A 57 -32.86 -11.84 -10.69
CA SER A 57 -34.07 -12.62 -10.45
C SER A 57 -35.14 -11.85 -9.67
N GLU A 58 -34.71 -10.92 -8.81
CA GLU A 58 -35.57 -10.04 -8.03
C GLU A 58 -36.06 -8.81 -8.83
N GLY A 59 -35.62 -8.65 -10.09
CA GLY A 59 -36.08 -7.60 -11.00
C GLY A 59 -35.21 -6.35 -11.05
N ALA A 60 -33.93 -6.44 -10.66
CA ALA A 60 -32.96 -5.38 -10.95
C ALA A 60 -32.83 -5.17 -12.46
N ARG A 61 -32.87 -3.90 -12.90
CA ARG A 61 -32.70 -3.49 -14.31
C ARG A 61 -31.33 -2.84 -14.58
N GLU A 62 -30.64 -2.48 -13.52
CA GLU A 62 -29.29 -1.93 -13.49
C GLU A 62 -28.72 -2.26 -12.10
N VAL A 63 -27.41 -2.48 -12.03
CA VAL A 63 -26.70 -2.76 -10.77
C VAL A 63 -25.54 -1.77 -10.62
N MET A 64 -25.45 -1.16 -9.44
CA MET A 64 -24.24 -0.45 -9.00
C MET A 64 -23.33 -1.46 -8.31
N ALA A 65 -22.10 -1.65 -8.79
CA ALA A 65 -21.14 -2.56 -8.18
C ALA A 65 -20.03 -1.77 -7.48
N LEU A 66 -19.75 -2.06 -6.20
CA LEU A 66 -18.67 -1.42 -5.45
C LEU A 66 -17.64 -2.47 -5.00
N PRO A 67 -16.34 -2.23 -5.20
CA PRO A 67 -15.31 -3.11 -4.69
C PRO A 67 -15.15 -2.94 -3.17
N GLY A 68 -15.18 -4.05 -2.45
CA GLY A 68 -14.86 -4.13 -1.03
C GLY A 68 -13.36 -4.03 -0.76
N MET A 69 -12.69 -3.02 -1.32
CA MET A 69 -11.23 -2.87 -1.31
C MET A 69 -10.80 -1.49 -0.82
N LEU A 70 -9.66 -1.44 -0.14
CA LEU A 70 -9.09 -0.19 0.37
C LEU A 70 -8.42 0.64 -0.73
N PHE A 71 -7.58 -0.01 -1.56
CA PHE A 71 -6.82 0.65 -2.62
C PHE A 71 -6.94 -0.08 -3.94
N ALA A 72 -6.82 0.67 -5.03
CA ALA A 72 -6.91 0.12 -6.37
C ALA A 72 -5.57 -0.51 -6.78
N ALA A 73 -5.59 -1.82 -6.97
CA ALA A 73 -4.52 -2.61 -7.58
C ALA A 73 -5.15 -3.58 -8.60
N GLY A 74 -4.45 -4.67 -8.97
CA GLY A 74 -4.90 -5.63 -9.99
C GLY A 74 -6.38 -6.06 -9.88
N HIS A 75 -6.87 -6.42 -8.70
CA HIS A 75 -8.26 -6.88 -8.55
C HIS A 75 -9.30 -5.82 -8.83
N ALA A 76 -9.12 -4.62 -8.28
CA ALA A 76 -10.06 -3.54 -8.46
C ALA A 76 -9.97 -2.92 -9.86
N LYS A 77 -8.77 -2.95 -10.46
CA LYS A 77 -8.50 -2.38 -11.79
C LYS A 77 -8.87 -3.34 -12.92
N ASN A 78 -8.64 -4.65 -12.75
CA ASN A 78 -8.73 -5.67 -13.80
C ASN A 78 -9.72 -6.80 -13.53
N ASP A 79 -9.53 -7.57 -12.45
CA ASP A 79 -10.26 -8.84 -12.30
C ASP A 79 -11.78 -8.64 -12.09
N ILE A 80 -12.17 -7.76 -11.16
CA ILE A 80 -13.61 -7.48 -10.91
C ILE A 80 -14.25 -6.85 -12.15
N PRO A 81 -13.70 -5.80 -12.77
CA PRO A 81 -14.24 -5.26 -14.03
C PRO A 81 -14.42 -6.32 -15.11
N SER A 82 -13.47 -7.23 -15.28
CA SER A 82 -13.58 -8.33 -16.25
C SER A 82 -14.80 -9.22 -15.95
N VAL A 83 -14.97 -9.69 -14.71
CA VAL A 83 -16.11 -10.51 -14.29
C VAL A 83 -17.45 -9.78 -14.50
N LEU A 84 -17.53 -8.50 -14.11
CA LEU A 84 -18.74 -7.69 -14.24
C LEU A 84 -19.10 -7.43 -15.72
N ASN A 85 -18.11 -7.11 -16.55
CA ASN A 85 -18.31 -6.87 -17.98
C ASN A 85 -18.78 -8.13 -18.70
N THR A 86 -18.15 -9.27 -18.42
CA THR A 86 -18.58 -10.56 -18.98
C THR A 86 -20.00 -10.92 -18.55
N TYR A 87 -20.34 -10.72 -17.28
CA TYR A 87 -21.71 -10.98 -16.79
C TYR A 87 -22.74 -10.04 -17.46
N SER A 88 -22.43 -8.74 -17.53
CA SER A 88 -23.30 -7.73 -18.16
C SER A 88 -23.58 -8.08 -19.62
N ALA A 89 -22.54 -8.39 -20.40
CA ALA A 89 -22.67 -8.78 -21.80
C ALA A 89 -23.48 -10.07 -22.01
N ALA A 90 -23.29 -11.08 -21.15
CA ALA A 90 -23.97 -12.36 -21.28
C ALA A 90 -25.47 -12.30 -20.89
N ASN A 91 -25.86 -11.35 -20.02
CA ASN A 91 -27.20 -11.32 -19.42
C ASN A 91 -28.02 -10.08 -19.78
N GLY A 92 -27.45 -9.12 -20.50
CA GLY A 92 -28.13 -7.87 -20.85
C GLY A 92 -28.49 -7.01 -19.63
N LEU A 93 -27.78 -7.16 -18.51
CA LEU A 93 -27.99 -6.40 -17.29
C LEU A 93 -26.87 -5.35 -17.14
N PRO A 94 -27.16 -4.05 -17.34
CA PRO A 94 -26.17 -2.99 -17.13
C PRO A 94 -25.60 -3.03 -15.71
N VAL A 95 -24.27 -3.00 -15.61
CA VAL A 95 -23.54 -2.91 -14.35
C VAL A 95 -22.61 -1.70 -14.41
N THR A 96 -22.80 -0.77 -13.47
CA THR A 96 -21.95 0.42 -13.32
C THR A 96 -21.01 0.19 -12.14
N TYR A 97 -19.71 0.24 -12.39
CA TYR A 97 -18.69 -0.09 -11.38
C TYR A 97 -18.10 1.18 -10.73
N GLY A 98 -18.18 1.23 -9.40
CA GLY A 98 -17.67 2.31 -8.55
C GLY A 98 -16.19 2.14 -8.17
N ARG A 99 -15.59 3.19 -7.61
CA ARG A 99 -14.23 3.19 -7.08
C ARG A 99 -14.12 2.53 -5.70
N GLU A 100 -12.90 2.12 -5.39
CA GLU A 100 -12.47 1.66 -4.07
C GLU A 100 -12.64 2.73 -2.98
N LEU A 101 -12.56 2.33 -1.72
CA LEU A 101 -12.70 3.25 -0.58
C LEU A 101 -11.68 4.39 -0.64
N GLY A 102 -10.42 4.05 -0.95
CA GLY A 102 -9.35 4.99 -1.24
C GLY A 102 -8.89 5.79 -0.03
N ILE A 103 -8.25 6.92 -0.32
CA ILE A 103 -7.85 7.90 0.69
C ILE A 103 -9.03 8.84 0.95
N ASP A 104 -9.66 8.67 2.11
CA ASP A 104 -10.86 9.40 2.48
C ASP A 104 -10.75 9.86 3.95
N PRO A 105 -11.13 11.10 4.29
CA PRO A 105 -11.11 11.59 5.66
C PRO A 105 -11.91 10.70 6.65
N LYS A 106 -13.00 10.06 6.22
CA LYS A 106 -13.77 9.11 7.04
C LYS A 106 -12.96 7.87 7.37
N MET A 107 -12.18 7.38 6.42
CA MET A 107 -11.30 6.22 6.62
C MET A 107 -10.14 6.55 7.56
N ILE A 108 -9.54 7.74 7.42
CA ILE A 108 -8.50 8.22 8.34
C ILE A 108 -9.07 8.38 9.76
N ARG A 109 -10.28 8.93 9.92
CA ARG A 109 -10.94 9.02 11.23
C ARG A 109 -11.22 7.66 11.84
N ALA A 110 -11.76 6.70 11.06
CA ALA A 110 -11.98 5.33 11.52
C ALA A 110 -10.68 4.68 12.02
N ALA A 111 -9.60 4.82 11.25
CA ALA A 111 -8.28 4.34 11.65
C ALA A 111 -7.78 5.02 12.94
N GLY A 112 -7.93 6.34 13.04
CA GLY A 112 -7.56 7.09 14.23
C GLY A 112 -8.37 6.68 15.46
N GLU A 113 -9.64 6.32 15.31
CA GLU A 113 -10.48 5.77 16.39
C GLU A 113 -9.94 4.42 16.87
N ARG A 114 -9.60 3.49 15.96
CA ARG A 114 -8.96 2.20 16.32
C ARG A 114 -7.64 2.36 17.06
N ILE A 115 -6.81 3.29 16.61
CA ILE A 115 -5.52 3.58 17.24
C ILE A 115 -5.72 4.17 18.65
N ARG A 116 -6.66 5.12 18.80
CA ARG A 116 -6.97 5.72 20.10
C ARG A 116 -7.61 4.72 21.06
N GLU A 117 -8.47 3.82 20.59
CA GLU A 117 -9.00 2.70 21.38
C GLU A 117 -7.84 1.90 21.99
N CYS A 118 -6.90 1.46 21.15
CA CYS A 118 -5.72 0.71 21.59
C CYS A 118 -4.83 1.47 22.58
N LEU A 119 -4.61 2.78 22.35
CA LEU A 119 -3.85 3.63 23.27
C LEU A 119 -4.56 3.78 24.62
N ARG A 120 -5.88 3.97 24.64
CA ARG A 120 -6.67 4.10 25.87
C ARG A 120 -6.67 2.82 26.68
N ASP A 121 -6.73 1.66 26.01
CA ASP A 121 -6.60 0.36 26.67
C ASP A 121 -5.21 0.19 27.33
N ASP A 122 -4.18 0.84 26.80
CA ASP A 122 -2.83 0.94 27.39
C ASP A 122 -2.69 2.03 28.47
N GLY A 123 -3.75 2.78 28.76
CA GLY A 123 -3.80 3.81 29.80
C GLY A 123 -3.49 5.24 29.33
N TRP A 124 -3.30 5.48 28.02
CA TRP A 124 -3.19 6.84 27.47
C TRP A 124 -4.51 7.61 27.59
N ARG A 125 -4.43 8.92 27.82
CA ARG A 125 -5.59 9.80 27.91
C ARG A 125 -5.57 10.85 26.81
N ASP A 126 -6.76 11.24 26.34
CA ASP A 126 -6.89 12.26 25.30
C ASP A 126 -6.16 13.55 25.69
N GLY A 127 -5.25 14.00 24.83
CA GLY A 127 -4.40 15.18 25.06
C GLY A 127 -3.00 14.87 25.61
N GLU A 128 -2.73 13.65 26.10
CA GLU A 128 -1.37 13.25 26.45
C GLU A 128 -0.47 13.16 25.21
N ALA A 129 0.75 13.69 25.33
CA ALA A 129 1.68 13.75 24.20
C ALA A 129 2.15 12.34 23.78
N LEU A 130 2.20 12.09 22.47
CA LEU A 130 2.65 10.82 21.89
C LEU A 130 4.08 10.90 21.32
N HIS A 131 4.88 11.89 21.75
CA HIS A 131 6.22 12.16 21.21
C HIS A 131 7.23 11.03 21.43
N ASP A 132 7.02 10.17 22.43
CA ASP A 132 7.86 8.98 22.69
C ASP A 132 7.23 7.67 22.15
N THR A 133 6.13 7.79 21.40
CA THR A 133 5.42 6.69 20.77
C THR A 133 5.57 6.76 19.25
N MET A 134 5.89 5.64 18.62
CA MET A 134 5.90 5.48 17.17
C MET A 134 4.61 4.79 16.68
N LEU A 135 4.10 5.20 15.53
CA LEU A 135 3.03 4.52 14.81
C LEU A 135 3.59 3.72 13.63
N VAL A 136 3.32 2.42 13.57
CA VAL A 136 3.61 1.57 12.41
C VAL A 136 2.29 1.19 11.74
N VAL A 137 2.04 1.72 10.55
CA VAL A 137 0.86 1.35 9.75
C VAL A 137 1.22 0.22 8.80
N VAL A 138 0.49 -0.89 8.92
CA VAL A 138 0.74 -2.09 8.14
C VAL A 138 -0.29 -2.25 7.03
N GLY A 139 0.14 -2.15 5.78
CA GLY A 139 -0.68 -2.43 4.61
C GLY A 139 -0.60 -3.88 4.13
N ARG A 140 -1.44 -4.27 3.16
CA ARG A 140 -1.31 -5.57 2.49
C ARG A 140 0.02 -5.68 1.72
N GLY A 141 0.32 -4.62 0.95
CA GLY A 141 1.36 -4.58 -0.07
C GLY A 141 0.84 -5.05 -1.43
N ALA A 142 1.29 -4.40 -2.50
CA ALA A 142 0.93 -4.71 -3.88
C ALA A 142 2.16 -4.61 -4.79
N SER A 143 2.09 -5.25 -5.96
CA SER A 143 3.03 -5.00 -7.06
C SER A 143 2.82 -3.63 -7.72
N ASP A 144 1.71 -2.97 -7.40
CA ASP A 144 1.38 -1.63 -7.84
C ASP A 144 1.91 -0.59 -6.83
N PRO A 145 2.92 0.22 -7.18
CA PRO A 145 3.50 1.21 -6.26
C PRO A 145 2.52 2.32 -5.88
N ASP A 146 1.51 2.62 -6.70
CA ASP A 146 0.48 3.62 -6.37
C ASP A 146 -0.35 3.15 -5.16
N ALA A 147 -0.73 1.87 -5.11
CA ALA A 147 -1.40 1.29 -3.94
C ALA A 147 -0.51 1.32 -2.68
N ASN A 148 0.80 1.06 -2.82
CA ASN A 148 1.74 1.14 -1.70
C ASN A 148 1.91 2.58 -1.20
N SER A 149 2.00 3.55 -2.12
CA SER A 149 2.09 4.98 -1.79
C SER A 149 0.89 5.48 -0.99
N ASN A 150 -0.29 4.90 -1.21
CA ASN A 150 -1.50 5.23 -0.45
C ASN A 150 -1.40 4.75 1.01
N VAL A 151 -0.76 3.62 1.30
CA VAL A 151 -0.47 3.20 2.69
C VAL A 151 0.45 4.20 3.37
N ALA A 152 1.50 4.65 2.68
CA ALA A 152 2.40 5.69 3.19
C ALA A 152 1.66 7.02 3.45
N LYS A 153 0.74 7.41 2.56
CA LYS A 153 -0.11 8.57 2.79
C LYS A 153 -1.00 8.40 4.02
N VAL A 154 -1.66 7.25 4.20
CA VAL A 154 -2.45 6.96 5.41
C VAL A 154 -1.59 7.08 6.66
N MET A 155 -0.40 6.48 6.65
CA MET A 155 0.54 6.56 7.77
C MET A 155 0.88 8.00 8.12
N ARG A 156 1.27 8.83 7.15
CA ARG A 156 1.61 10.24 7.40
C ARG A 156 0.43 11.02 7.97
N MET A 157 -0.76 10.84 7.38
CA MET A 157 -1.98 11.51 7.84
C MET A 157 -2.35 11.12 9.29
N LEU A 158 -2.15 9.86 9.68
CA LEU A 158 -2.41 9.39 11.03
C LEU A 158 -1.34 9.82 12.01
N TRP A 159 -0.06 9.67 11.67
CA TRP A 159 1.05 10.09 12.52
C TRP A 159 0.94 11.58 12.83
N GLU A 160 0.99 12.43 11.82
CA GLU A 160 1.00 13.89 12.01
C GLU A 160 -0.31 14.37 12.61
N GLY A 161 -1.44 13.78 12.19
CA GLY A 161 -2.77 14.15 12.68
C GLY A 161 -3.04 13.75 14.14
N LEU A 162 -2.35 12.73 14.66
CA LEU A 162 -2.51 12.26 16.05
C LEU A 162 -1.37 12.72 16.96
N GLY A 163 -0.26 13.21 16.41
CA GLY A 163 0.87 13.76 17.17
C GLY A 163 1.86 12.70 17.69
N PHE A 164 1.99 11.56 17.00
CA PHE A 164 3.05 10.59 17.33
C PHE A 164 4.44 11.22 17.14
N GLY A 165 5.45 10.67 17.82
CA GLY A 165 6.84 11.10 17.64
C GLY A 165 7.40 10.75 16.27
N TRP A 166 7.01 9.57 15.75
CA TRP A 166 7.38 9.09 14.43
C TRP A 166 6.33 8.16 13.83
N GLY A 167 6.45 7.91 12.53
CA GLY A 167 5.61 6.97 11.81
C GLY A 167 6.37 6.19 10.75
N GLU A 168 6.12 4.88 10.66
CA GLU A 168 6.69 3.97 9.68
C GLU A 168 5.60 3.19 8.94
N THR A 169 5.89 2.80 7.70
CA THR A 169 5.06 1.86 6.95
C THR A 169 5.71 0.50 6.88
N ALA A 170 4.92 -0.54 7.10
CA ALA A 170 5.30 -1.92 6.78
C ALA A 170 4.19 -2.60 5.98
N TYR A 171 4.51 -3.78 5.44
CA TYR A 171 3.58 -4.55 4.61
C TYR A 171 3.51 -6.00 5.06
N SER A 172 2.32 -6.58 5.00
CA SER A 172 2.11 -7.99 5.33
C SER A 172 2.70 -8.96 4.29
N GLY A 173 3.03 -8.47 3.09
CA GLY A 173 3.58 -9.25 1.99
C GLY A 173 3.71 -8.44 0.70
N VAL A 174 4.13 -9.11 -0.37
CA VAL A 174 4.29 -8.60 -1.75
C VAL A 174 5.39 -7.54 -1.92
N THR A 175 5.44 -6.54 -1.06
CA THR A 175 6.41 -5.45 -1.11
C THR A 175 7.13 -5.28 0.24
N PHE A 176 8.24 -4.55 0.23
CA PHE A 176 9.12 -4.31 1.37
C PHE A 176 8.95 -2.87 1.91
N PRO A 177 9.12 -2.60 3.21
CA PRO A 177 9.51 -3.52 4.29
C PRO A 177 8.40 -4.45 4.77
N LEU A 178 8.74 -5.72 5.01
CA LEU A 178 7.83 -6.66 5.68
C LEU A 178 7.73 -6.34 7.18
N VAL A 179 6.67 -6.82 7.84
CA VAL A 179 6.39 -6.52 9.27
C VAL A 179 7.59 -6.79 10.18
N ASP A 180 8.12 -8.01 10.19
CA ASP A 180 9.24 -8.38 11.08
C ASP A 180 10.49 -7.50 10.85
N PRO A 181 11.09 -7.40 9.64
CA PRO A 181 12.24 -6.53 9.43
C PRO A 181 11.93 -5.04 9.59
N GLY A 182 10.69 -4.61 9.32
CA GLY A 182 10.24 -3.23 9.52
C GLY A 182 10.18 -2.86 11.01
N LEU A 183 9.64 -3.74 11.85
CA LEU A 183 9.61 -3.56 13.30
C LEU A 183 10.99 -3.71 13.94
N GLU A 184 11.82 -4.61 13.43
CA GLU A 184 13.23 -4.74 13.85
C GLU A 184 14.02 -3.47 13.56
N HIS A 185 13.78 -2.82 12.41
CA HIS A 185 14.35 -1.51 12.11
C HIS A 185 13.79 -0.43 13.03
N ALA A 186 12.47 -0.38 13.21
CA ALA A 186 11.80 0.59 14.08
C ALA A 186 12.30 0.53 15.54
N SER A 187 12.61 -0.67 16.04
CA SER A 187 13.11 -0.90 17.40
C SER A 187 14.46 -0.21 17.66
N ARG A 188 15.25 0.07 16.61
CA ARG A 188 16.56 0.74 16.72
C ARG A 188 16.45 2.26 16.83
N LEU A 189 15.26 2.83 16.65
CA LEU A 189 15.04 4.28 16.57
C LEU A 189 14.77 4.94 17.93
N GLY A 190 14.75 4.16 19.03
CA GLY A 190 14.74 4.69 20.39
C GLY A 190 13.37 5.10 20.97
N TYR A 191 12.26 4.71 20.33
CA TYR A 191 10.92 4.96 20.84
C TYR A 191 10.54 3.93 21.92
N ARG A 192 9.94 4.39 23.02
CA ARG A 192 9.57 3.52 24.15
C ARG A 192 8.32 2.69 23.91
N ARG A 193 7.48 3.15 22.98
CA ARG A 193 6.23 2.49 22.62
C ARG A 193 6.04 2.48 21.11
N ILE A 194 5.64 1.34 20.56
CA ILE A 194 5.34 1.17 19.14
C ILE A 194 3.92 0.66 19.00
N VAL A 195 3.05 1.43 18.34
CA VAL A 195 1.69 1.01 17.99
C VAL A 195 1.71 0.42 16.59
N VAL A 196 1.38 -0.86 16.45
CA VAL A 196 1.24 -1.56 15.17
C VAL A 196 -0.23 -1.59 14.79
N PHE A 197 -0.57 -0.89 13.71
CA PHE A 197 -1.93 -0.75 13.21
C PHE A 197 -2.10 -1.39 11.82
N PRO A 198 -2.81 -2.53 11.72
CA PRO A 198 -3.16 -3.12 10.43
C PRO A 198 -4.24 -2.28 9.73
N TYR A 199 -3.89 -1.64 8.60
CA TYR A 199 -4.85 -0.96 7.75
C TYR A 199 -5.58 -1.95 6.83
N PHE A 200 -6.48 -2.73 7.44
CA PHE A 200 -7.26 -3.80 6.81
C PHE A 200 -8.75 -3.62 7.12
N LEU A 201 -9.62 -4.06 6.20
CA LEU A 201 -11.05 -4.07 6.44
C LEU A 201 -11.50 -5.21 7.34
N PHE A 202 -10.85 -6.36 7.26
CA PHE A 202 -11.30 -7.59 7.91
C PHE A 202 -10.14 -8.32 8.58
N THR A 203 -10.51 -9.23 9.46
CA THR A 203 -9.64 -10.20 10.11
C THR A 203 -9.07 -11.22 9.11
N GLY A 204 -8.42 -12.25 9.66
CA GLY A 204 -7.99 -13.44 8.96
C GLY A 204 -6.49 -13.65 9.06
N ILE A 205 -5.99 -14.57 8.23
CA ILE A 205 -4.60 -15.06 8.30
C ILE A 205 -3.55 -13.94 8.23
N LEU A 206 -3.83 -12.85 7.51
CA LEU A 206 -2.88 -11.76 7.33
C LEU A 206 -2.75 -10.89 8.57
N VAL A 207 -3.88 -10.47 9.16
CA VAL A 207 -3.87 -9.72 10.43
C VAL A 207 -3.22 -10.55 11.52
N ARG A 208 -3.53 -11.84 11.59
CA ARG A 208 -2.89 -12.76 12.53
C ARG A 208 -1.38 -12.79 12.37
N ARG A 209 -0.86 -12.93 11.15
CA ARG A 209 0.59 -12.91 10.87
C ARG A 209 1.25 -11.59 11.26
N ILE A 210 0.56 -10.46 11.10
CA ILE A 210 1.07 -9.16 11.55
C ILE A 210 1.25 -9.18 13.07
N PHE A 211 0.26 -9.69 13.80
CA PHE A 211 0.32 -9.78 15.26
C PHE A 211 1.35 -10.80 15.74
N ASP A 212 1.42 -11.98 15.12
CA ASP A 212 2.42 -13.01 15.44
C ASP A 212 3.85 -12.47 15.23
N ALA A 213 4.10 -11.77 14.12
CA ALA A 213 5.39 -11.12 13.87
C ALA A 213 5.67 -10.00 14.87
N THR A 214 4.65 -9.23 15.26
CA THR A 214 4.77 -8.18 16.28
C THR A 214 5.17 -8.79 17.62
N ASP A 215 4.53 -9.88 18.04
CA ASP A 215 4.84 -10.58 19.28
C ASP A 215 6.25 -11.18 19.27
N ALA A 216 6.69 -11.71 18.12
CA ALA A 216 8.04 -12.24 17.96
C ALA A 216 9.11 -11.14 18.09
N VAL A 217 8.88 -9.94 17.53
CA VAL A 217 9.79 -8.79 17.67
C VAL A 217 9.75 -8.25 19.10
N ALA A 218 8.57 -8.13 19.69
CA ALA A 218 8.41 -7.68 21.07
C ALA A 218 9.17 -8.57 22.07
N ALA A 219 9.20 -9.89 21.84
CA ALA A 219 9.98 -10.83 22.66
C ALA A 219 11.50 -10.60 22.56
N ARG A 220 11.99 -10.01 21.46
CA ARG A 220 13.41 -9.68 21.25
C ARG A 220 13.80 -8.31 21.83
N HIS A 221 12.83 -7.41 21.99
CA HIS A 221 13.02 -6.04 22.47
C HIS A 221 12.10 -5.75 23.68
N PRO A 222 12.30 -6.43 24.83
CA PRO A 222 11.40 -6.35 26.00
C PRO A 222 11.35 -4.96 26.65
N GLU A 223 12.31 -4.08 26.34
CA GLU A 223 12.36 -2.69 26.77
C GLU A 223 11.37 -1.79 26.01
N ILE A 224 10.85 -2.24 24.87
CA ILE A 224 9.87 -1.50 24.05
C ILE A 224 8.49 -2.07 24.28
N ARG A 225 7.52 -1.19 24.56
CA ARG A 225 6.11 -1.57 24.65
C ARG A 225 5.48 -1.63 23.26
N PHE A 226 5.17 -2.83 22.77
CA PHE A 226 4.42 -3.01 21.52
C PHE A 226 2.91 -3.09 21.78
N LEU A 227 2.15 -2.26 21.08
CA LEU A 227 0.69 -2.26 21.12
C LEU A 227 0.12 -2.69 19.78
N LYS A 228 -0.84 -3.62 19.79
CA LYS A 228 -1.49 -4.15 18.59
C LYS A 228 -2.88 -3.52 18.46
N ALA A 229 -2.99 -2.48 17.63
CA ALA A 229 -4.27 -1.84 17.39
C ALA A 229 -5.20 -2.73 16.55
N GLY A 230 -6.51 -2.61 16.79
CA GLY A 230 -7.51 -3.25 15.95
C GLY A 230 -7.45 -2.73 14.51
N TYR A 231 -8.00 -3.50 13.56
CA TYR A 231 -8.15 -3.09 12.16
C TYR A 231 -9.46 -2.31 11.96
N LEU A 232 -9.71 -1.79 10.75
CA LEU A 232 -10.88 -0.93 10.49
C LEU A 232 -12.20 -1.64 10.82
N GLY A 233 -12.39 -2.86 10.30
CA GLY A 233 -13.64 -3.59 10.49
C GLY A 233 -14.83 -2.89 9.81
N ALA A 234 -16.03 -3.29 10.21
CA ALA A 234 -17.28 -2.64 9.80
C ALA A 234 -17.55 -1.35 10.60
N HIS A 235 -16.55 -0.49 10.75
CA HIS A 235 -16.68 0.82 11.39
C HIS A 235 -17.76 1.67 10.71
N ASP A 236 -18.50 2.49 11.46
CA ASP A 236 -19.60 3.31 10.88
C ASP A 236 -19.09 4.22 9.77
N LEU A 237 -17.94 4.86 9.98
CA LEU A 237 -17.30 5.70 8.97
C LEU A 237 -16.85 4.93 7.72
N VAL A 238 -16.51 3.63 7.83
CA VAL A 238 -16.22 2.77 6.65
C VAL A 238 -17.50 2.55 5.85
N VAL A 239 -18.61 2.27 6.54
CA VAL A 239 -19.94 2.14 5.91
C VAL A 239 -20.34 3.45 5.21
N GLU A 240 -20.16 4.60 5.86
CA GLU A 240 -20.43 5.89 5.24
C GLU A 240 -19.53 6.17 4.02
N THR A 241 -18.30 5.65 4.00
CA THR A 241 -17.44 5.73 2.82
C THR A 241 -18.02 4.92 1.66
N PHE A 242 -18.51 3.68 1.89
CA PHE A 242 -19.23 2.93 0.84
C PHE A 242 -20.45 3.67 0.31
N VAL A 243 -21.22 4.32 1.20
CA VAL A 243 -22.37 5.13 0.80
C VAL A 243 -21.95 6.31 -0.08
N ASP A 244 -20.83 6.96 0.22
CA ASP A 244 -20.29 8.02 -0.64
C ASP A 244 -19.82 7.48 -1.99
N ARG A 245 -19.11 6.34 -2.01
CA ARG A 245 -18.70 5.69 -3.27
C ARG A 245 -19.90 5.32 -4.15
N LEU A 246 -21.01 4.88 -3.53
CA LEU A 246 -22.26 4.65 -4.24
C LEU A 246 -22.82 5.95 -4.85
N ARG A 247 -22.87 7.03 -4.07
CA ARG A 247 -23.35 8.34 -4.54
C ARG A 247 -22.50 8.87 -5.68
N GLU A 248 -21.18 8.80 -5.57
CA GLU A 248 -20.24 9.20 -6.62
C GLU A 248 -20.45 8.40 -7.90
N THR A 249 -20.75 7.11 -7.78
CA THR A 249 -21.07 6.23 -8.92
C THR A 249 -22.34 6.69 -9.62
N ILE A 250 -23.38 7.04 -8.86
CA ILE A 250 -24.66 7.53 -9.40
C ILE A 250 -24.51 8.91 -10.05
N GLU A 251 -23.72 9.79 -9.44
CA GLU A 251 -23.50 11.17 -9.89
C GLU A 251 -22.48 11.27 -11.04
N GLY A 252 -21.80 10.17 -11.38
CA GLY A 252 -20.74 10.15 -12.40
C GLY A 252 -19.48 10.91 -11.97
N THR A 253 -19.31 11.16 -10.68
CA THR A 253 -18.10 11.79 -10.09
C THR A 253 -17.08 10.76 -9.62
N ASN A 254 -17.36 9.48 -9.89
CA ASN A 254 -16.54 8.31 -9.59
C ASN A 254 -15.22 8.27 -10.40
N ASN A 255 -14.30 9.17 -10.08
CA ASN A 255 -12.97 9.16 -10.66
C ASN A 255 -12.09 8.13 -9.95
N MET A 256 -11.80 7.03 -10.64
CA MET A 256 -10.68 6.16 -10.29
C MET A 256 -9.38 6.96 -10.37
N ASN A 257 -8.34 6.56 -9.64
CA ASN A 257 -7.02 7.21 -9.66
C ASN A 257 -6.22 6.93 -10.95
N CYS A 258 -6.88 7.04 -12.10
CA CYS A 258 -6.35 6.63 -13.40
C CYS A 258 -5.21 7.52 -13.92
N GLN A 259 -5.03 8.71 -13.34
CA GLN A 259 -3.97 9.64 -13.73
C GLN A 259 -2.56 9.07 -13.53
N MET A 260 -2.39 8.12 -12.60
CA MET A 260 -1.12 7.40 -12.36
C MET A 260 -1.29 5.88 -12.52
N CYS A 261 -2.33 5.45 -13.24
CA CYS A 261 -2.56 4.04 -13.45
C CYS A 261 -1.61 3.52 -14.54
N LYS A 262 -0.72 2.60 -14.20
CA LYS A 262 0.25 1.97 -15.13
C LYS A 262 -0.37 1.30 -16.36
N TYR A 263 -1.67 0.99 -16.32
CA TYR A 263 -2.40 0.43 -17.47
C TYR A 263 -2.90 1.49 -18.46
N ARG A 264 -2.94 2.77 -18.07
CA ARG A 264 -3.54 3.87 -18.85
C ARG A 264 -2.57 5.02 -19.15
N GLU A 265 -1.54 5.18 -18.33
CA GLU A 265 -0.53 6.24 -18.45
C GLU A 265 0.86 5.64 -18.32
N GLN A 266 1.85 6.24 -18.97
CA GLN A 266 3.22 5.79 -18.87
C GLN A 266 3.79 6.14 -17.49
N VAL A 267 3.84 5.12 -16.62
CA VAL A 267 4.49 5.20 -15.31
C VAL A 267 5.90 4.61 -15.44
N LEU A 268 6.90 5.31 -14.91
CA LEU A 268 8.30 4.90 -14.95
C LEU A 268 8.48 3.46 -14.43
N GLY A 269 9.07 2.60 -15.24
CA GLY A 269 9.31 1.19 -14.92
C GLY A 269 8.13 0.25 -15.22
N PHE A 270 7.04 0.76 -15.79
CA PHE A 270 5.85 -0.02 -16.19
C PHE A 270 5.41 0.30 -17.63
N GLU A 271 6.32 0.74 -18.48
CA GLU A 271 6.05 1.18 -19.86
C GLU A 271 5.37 0.09 -20.71
N VAL A 272 5.71 -1.18 -20.46
CA VAL A 272 5.15 -2.35 -21.16
C VAL A 272 3.72 -2.69 -20.73
N GLU A 273 3.23 -2.12 -19.63
CA GLU A 273 1.89 -2.41 -19.11
C GLU A 273 0.82 -1.44 -19.66
N VAL A 274 1.23 -0.36 -20.33
CA VAL A 274 0.33 0.65 -20.89
C VAL A 274 -0.50 0.05 -22.02
N GLY A 275 -1.83 0.14 -21.90
CA GLY A 275 -2.76 -0.35 -22.91
C GLY A 275 -3.01 -1.86 -22.90
N LEU A 276 -2.49 -2.60 -21.91
CA LEU A 276 -2.77 -4.03 -21.79
C LEU A 276 -4.27 -4.32 -21.61
N PRO A 277 -4.79 -5.40 -22.24
CA PRO A 277 -6.17 -5.80 -22.07
C PRO A 277 -6.47 -6.19 -20.62
N GLN A 278 -7.74 -6.02 -20.25
CA GLN A 278 -8.23 -6.33 -18.92
C GLN A 278 -8.56 -7.81 -18.83
N GLU A 279 -7.67 -8.58 -18.20
CA GLU A 279 -7.77 -10.03 -18.05
C GLU A 279 -7.93 -10.42 -16.58
N SER A 280 -8.88 -11.30 -16.28
CA SER A 280 -9.04 -11.87 -14.95
C SER A 280 -8.13 -13.09 -14.80
N HIS A 281 -7.27 -13.07 -13.79
CA HIS A 281 -6.36 -14.19 -13.50
C HIS A 281 -6.96 -15.20 -12.52
N HIS A 282 -8.15 -14.92 -11.96
CA HIS A 282 -8.67 -15.62 -10.78
C HIS A 282 -9.82 -16.60 -11.08
N HIS A 283 -10.17 -16.81 -12.34
CA HIS A 283 -11.26 -17.72 -12.72
C HIS A 283 -11.10 -19.16 -12.20
N HIS A 284 -9.87 -19.62 -12.02
CA HIS A 284 -9.57 -21.00 -11.62
C HIS A 284 -9.76 -21.26 -10.10
N VAL A 285 -10.04 -20.23 -9.30
CA VAL A 285 -10.21 -20.33 -7.83
C VAL A 285 -11.51 -19.71 -7.31
N GLU A 286 -12.46 -19.40 -8.20
CA GLU A 286 -13.79 -18.87 -7.85
C GLU A 286 -14.56 -19.85 -6.97
N GLY A 287 -14.79 -19.49 -5.70
CA GLY A 287 -15.52 -20.33 -4.74
C GLY A 287 -14.85 -21.67 -4.39
N ILE A 288 -13.56 -21.84 -4.69
CA ILE A 288 -12.77 -23.05 -4.39
C ILE A 288 -11.85 -22.80 -3.18
N GLY A 289 -11.74 -23.78 -2.29
CA GLY A 289 -10.82 -23.70 -1.14
C GLY A 289 -11.37 -22.86 0.01
N THR A 290 -12.69 -22.87 0.19
CA THR A 290 -13.36 -22.29 1.35
C THR A 290 -12.93 -23.05 2.63
N THR A 291 -13.04 -22.43 3.81
CA THR A 291 -12.79 -23.14 5.08
C THR A 291 -13.77 -24.27 5.32
N ALA A 292 -14.99 -24.18 4.76
CA ALA A 292 -15.97 -25.28 4.80
C ALA A 292 -15.46 -26.54 4.08
N ASP A 293 -14.60 -26.39 3.07
CA ASP A 293 -13.97 -27.50 2.34
C ASP A 293 -12.60 -27.90 2.93
N CYS A 294 -12.11 -27.18 3.95
CA CYS A 294 -10.77 -27.36 4.50
C CYS A 294 -10.75 -28.44 5.60
N ARG A 295 -10.06 -29.55 5.34
CA ARG A 295 -9.86 -30.64 6.33
C ARG A 295 -8.77 -30.36 7.38
N PHE A 296 -8.07 -29.22 7.27
CA PHE A 296 -6.89 -28.92 8.08
C PHE A 296 -7.10 -27.76 9.06
N CYS A 297 -8.21 -27.03 8.96
CA CYS A 297 -8.44 -25.80 9.73
C CYS A 297 -9.90 -25.77 10.19
N GLU A 298 -10.12 -25.52 11.49
CA GLU A 298 -11.47 -25.34 12.05
C GLU A 298 -11.81 -23.85 12.10
N GLY A 299 -12.54 -23.35 11.10
CA GLY A 299 -13.06 -21.98 11.03
C GLY A 299 -12.02 -20.88 10.77
N THR A 300 -10.83 -20.96 11.36
CA THR A 300 -9.74 -20.00 11.16
C THR A 300 -8.66 -20.61 10.26
N CYS A 301 -8.33 -19.93 9.16
CA CYS A 301 -7.32 -20.41 8.24
C CYS A 301 -5.92 -20.15 8.80
N ILE A 302 -5.23 -21.22 9.21
CA ILE A 302 -3.82 -21.17 9.66
C ILE A 302 -2.84 -21.58 8.57
N GLY A 303 -3.33 -22.00 7.40
CA GLY A 303 -2.49 -22.46 6.30
C GLY A 303 -1.80 -23.81 6.54
N ALA A 304 -2.29 -24.61 7.50
CA ALA A 304 -1.70 -25.91 7.88
C ALA A 304 -1.60 -26.88 6.69
N CYS A 305 -2.54 -26.83 5.74
CA CYS A 305 -2.48 -27.64 4.52
C CYS A 305 -1.24 -27.37 3.66
N LYS A 306 -0.68 -26.14 3.70
CA LYS A 306 0.54 -25.81 2.98
C LYS A 306 1.77 -26.36 3.69
N ALA A 307 1.80 -26.31 5.03
CA ALA A 307 2.87 -26.91 5.82
C ALA A 307 2.90 -28.44 5.61
N ALA A 308 1.75 -29.10 5.70
CA ALA A 308 1.62 -30.54 5.48
C ALA A 308 2.02 -30.96 4.05
N ALA A 309 1.75 -30.13 3.03
CA ALA A 309 2.18 -30.41 1.65
C ALA A 309 3.71 -30.30 1.47
N MET A 310 4.40 -29.51 2.30
CA MET A 310 5.87 -29.41 2.26
C MET A 310 6.55 -30.54 3.03
N GLU A 311 5.87 -31.14 4.03
CA GLU A 311 6.35 -32.31 4.78
C GLU A 311 6.17 -33.64 4.02
N GLY A 312 5.32 -33.69 3.00
CA GLY A 312 5.10 -34.88 2.16
C GLY A 312 6.16 -35.12 1.06
N HIS A 313 7.15 -34.23 0.92
CA HIS A 313 8.27 -34.38 0.00
C HIS A 313 9.52 -34.85 0.75
N ASP A 314 9.47 -36.07 1.30
CA ASP A 314 10.66 -36.78 1.73
C ASP A 314 11.52 -37.14 0.50
N HIS A 315 12.82 -36.93 0.67
CA HIS A 315 13.86 -37.15 -0.33
C HIS A 315 13.84 -38.58 -0.93
N ALA A 316 13.36 -38.71 -2.16
CA ALA A 316 13.78 -39.77 -3.06
C ALA A 316 14.77 -39.18 -4.07
N ALA A 317 16.06 -39.36 -3.77
CA ALA A 317 17.12 -39.15 -4.75
C ALA A 317 17.02 -40.25 -5.81
N GLU A 318 16.35 -39.98 -6.92
CA GLU A 318 16.60 -40.67 -8.18
C GLU A 318 16.63 -39.63 -9.31
N GLY A 319 17.74 -39.63 -10.04
CA GLY A 319 18.02 -38.62 -11.07
C GLY A 319 17.04 -38.72 -12.24
N ALA A 320 16.36 -37.62 -12.50
CA ALA A 320 15.77 -37.35 -13.80
C ALA A 320 15.89 -35.85 -14.07
N SER A 321 16.75 -35.50 -15.02
CA SER A 321 16.82 -34.16 -15.59
C SER A 321 15.47 -33.81 -16.22
N HIS A 322 14.76 -32.82 -15.66
CA HIS A 322 13.63 -32.21 -16.33
C HIS A 322 14.08 -30.89 -16.95
N GLY A 323 14.60 -31.01 -18.18
CA GLY A 323 14.72 -29.88 -19.09
C GLY A 323 13.33 -29.38 -19.45
N HIS A 324 13.10 -28.07 -19.29
CA HIS A 324 11.90 -27.42 -19.78
C HIS A 324 11.98 -27.34 -21.32
N SER A 325 11.38 -28.32 -21.99
CA SER A 325 11.10 -28.24 -23.42
C SER A 325 9.91 -27.31 -23.64
N HIS A 326 10.14 -26.15 -24.27
CA HIS A 326 9.08 -25.36 -24.87
C HIS A 326 8.49 -26.14 -26.05
N VAL A 327 7.25 -26.62 -25.89
CA VAL A 327 6.47 -27.17 -27.00
C VAL A 327 5.72 -26.03 -27.68
N ALA A 328 6.12 -25.75 -28.90
CA ALA A 328 5.38 -24.94 -29.85
C ALA A 328 4.10 -25.67 -30.28
N GLY A 329 2.97 -24.99 -30.21
CA GLY A 329 1.72 -25.37 -30.87
C GLY A 329 1.31 -24.28 -31.85
N GLY A 330 1.47 -24.53 -33.15
CA GLY A 330 0.95 -23.69 -34.22
C GLY A 330 -0.30 -24.29 -34.86
N GLN A 331 -1.19 -23.45 -35.39
CA GLN A 331 -1.56 -23.43 -36.82
C GLN A 331 -2.68 -22.41 -37.11
N GLY A 332 -2.43 -21.57 -38.12
CA GLY A 332 -3.36 -20.62 -38.74
C GLY A 332 -2.67 -19.84 -39.86
N HIS A 333 -2.67 -20.39 -41.07
CA HIS A 333 -2.18 -19.88 -42.37
C HIS A 333 -2.57 -18.41 -42.67
N SER A 334 -1.96 -17.57 -43.51
CA SER A 334 -0.93 -17.56 -44.58
C SER A 334 -0.61 -16.05 -44.83
N ALA A 335 0.59 -15.57 -45.17
CA ALA A 335 1.12 -15.57 -46.53
C ALA A 335 2.55 -14.96 -46.59
N ARG A 336 3.38 -15.66 -47.37
CA ARG A 336 4.68 -15.40 -48.02
C ARG A 336 5.24 -13.96 -48.10
N HIS A 337 6.53 -13.84 -47.75
CA HIS A 337 7.72 -13.37 -48.53
C HIS A 337 8.87 -13.32 -47.50
N GLY A 338 10.02 -13.99 -47.57
CA GLY A 338 10.92 -14.33 -48.67
C GLY A 338 12.17 -13.45 -48.55
N HIS A 339 13.26 -13.96 -47.94
CA HIS A 339 14.66 -13.83 -48.37
C HIS A 339 15.67 -14.38 -47.34
N GLU A 340 16.69 -15.04 -47.89
CA GLU A 340 17.73 -15.88 -47.30
C GLU A 340 18.95 -15.12 -46.74
N HIS A 341 19.65 -15.75 -45.77
CA HIS A 341 21.07 -16.17 -45.80
C HIS A 341 21.67 -16.13 -44.37
N ALA A 342 22.01 -17.30 -43.83
CA ALA A 342 23.36 -17.92 -43.76
C ALA A 342 24.11 -17.55 -42.45
N SER A 343 24.23 -18.53 -41.54
CA SER A 343 25.49 -19.14 -41.04
C SER A 343 26.27 -18.24 -40.07
N GLU A 344 26.68 -18.65 -38.88
CA GLU A 344 27.49 -19.83 -38.55
C GLU A 344 27.32 -20.21 -37.07
N ALA A 345 27.57 -21.49 -36.77
CA ALA A 345 27.67 -22.04 -35.43
C ALA A 345 29.11 -21.89 -34.90
N ASN A 346 29.27 -21.63 -33.60
CA ASN A 346 30.27 -22.35 -32.82
C ASN A 346 30.00 -22.32 -31.31
N THR A 347 30.18 -23.50 -30.73
CA THR A 347 30.08 -23.92 -29.34
C THR A 347 31.35 -23.56 -28.54
N HIS A 348 31.22 -23.37 -27.21
CA HIS A 348 32.10 -23.87 -26.12
C HIS A 348 31.65 -23.24 -24.79
N ASP A 349 31.12 -24.02 -23.85
CA ASP A 349 31.80 -24.73 -22.73
C ASP A 349 32.16 -23.80 -21.55
N HIS A 350 31.55 -24.06 -20.40
CA HIS A 350 31.62 -23.26 -19.18
C HIS A 350 32.53 -23.95 -18.16
N GLY A 351 33.68 -23.32 -17.90
CA GLY A 351 34.50 -23.60 -16.73
C GLY A 351 34.18 -22.63 -15.59
N ASP A 352 33.85 -23.16 -14.43
CA ASP A 352 33.71 -22.48 -13.15
C ASP A 352 34.94 -21.62 -12.81
N HIS A 353 34.72 -20.39 -12.33
CA HIS A 353 35.58 -19.78 -11.32
C HIS A 353 34.85 -18.65 -10.57
N ALA A 354 34.80 -18.81 -9.24
CA ALA A 354 34.55 -17.72 -8.31
C ALA A 354 35.75 -16.75 -8.29
N HIS A 355 35.50 -15.45 -8.14
CA HIS A 355 36.01 -14.61 -7.04
C HIS A 355 35.58 -13.14 -7.18
N SER A 356 35.43 -12.51 -6.02
CA SER A 356 35.18 -11.10 -5.73
C SER A 356 35.98 -10.09 -6.54
N HIS A 357 35.47 -8.87 -6.73
CA HIS A 357 36.19 -7.62 -6.45
C HIS A 357 35.20 -6.45 -6.37
N GLY A 358 35.33 -5.62 -5.33
CA GLY A 358 34.82 -4.25 -5.34
C GLY A 358 35.81 -3.35 -6.08
N HIS A 359 35.33 -2.23 -6.63
CA HIS A 359 36.04 -0.95 -6.69
C HIS A 359 35.10 0.18 -7.13
N ASP A 360 35.31 1.33 -6.49
CA ASP A 360 34.73 2.63 -6.76
C ASP A 360 35.07 3.17 -8.15
N HIS A 361 34.16 3.95 -8.74
CA HIS A 361 34.46 4.83 -9.86
C HIS A 361 33.88 6.23 -9.64
N ALA A 362 34.79 7.21 -9.59
CA ALA A 362 34.49 8.63 -9.71
C ALA A 362 34.56 9.05 -11.19
N HIS A 363 33.60 9.86 -11.63
CA HIS A 363 33.55 10.47 -12.97
C HIS A 363 33.88 11.97 -12.89
N PRO A 364 34.71 12.53 -13.79
CA PRO A 364 34.75 13.97 -14.03
C PRO A 364 33.93 14.34 -15.29
N HIS A 365 33.13 15.39 -15.17
CA HIS A 365 32.42 16.04 -16.27
C HIS A 365 33.28 17.15 -16.90
N ALA A 366 33.25 17.25 -18.23
CA ALA A 366 33.71 18.41 -18.98
C ALA A 366 32.55 18.96 -19.82
N HIS A 367 32.33 20.27 -19.76
CA HIS A 367 31.39 21.02 -20.60
C HIS A 367 32.16 22.10 -21.35
N ASP A 368 31.84 22.28 -22.65
CA ASP A 368 32.33 23.37 -23.48
C ASP A 368 31.19 24.26 -23.98
N ASN A 369 31.50 25.57 -23.99
CA ASN A 369 31.05 26.64 -24.90
C ASN A 369 29.79 27.51 -24.60
N PRO A 370 29.72 28.80 -25.07
CA PRO A 370 30.22 29.98 -24.31
C PRO A 370 29.36 31.29 -24.41
N HIS A 371 29.86 32.37 -23.76
CA HIS A 371 29.67 33.83 -24.01
C HIS A 371 28.56 34.62 -23.23
N PRO A 372 28.68 35.98 -23.06
CA PRO A 372 29.58 36.64 -22.10
C PRO A 372 28.93 37.85 -21.37
N HIS A 373 29.46 38.32 -20.23
CA HIS A 373 29.34 39.75 -19.87
C HIS A 373 30.57 40.21 -19.07
N ILE A 374 31.02 41.42 -19.45
CA ILE A 374 32.29 42.09 -19.15
C ILE A 374 32.18 42.90 -17.85
N HIS A 375 33.29 43.03 -17.11
CA HIS A 375 33.89 44.25 -16.51
C HIS A 375 34.91 43.80 -15.44
N SER A 376 36.22 43.74 -15.73
CA SER A 376 37.22 44.83 -15.58
C SER A 376 37.31 45.33 -14.12
N HIS A 377 38.37 45.22 -13.33
CA HIS A 377 39.82 45.38 -13.52
C HIS A 377 40.55 44.58 -12.42
N GLU A 378 41.62 43.84 -12.72
CA GLU A 378 43.03 44.19 -12.45
C GLU A 378 43.35 44.55 -10.98
N ALA A 379 44.42 44.06 -10.34
CA ALA A 379 45.47 43.14 -10.75
C ALA A 379 46.21 42.65 -9.48
N ALA A 380 46.76 41.44 -9.61
CA ALA A 380 48.08 41.00 -9.17
C ALA A 380 48.63 41.45 -7.79
N HIS A 381 49.04 40.48 -6.97
CA HIS A 381 50.44 40.05 -6.92
C HIS A 381 50.57 38.78 -6.05
N ALA A 382 51.25 37.79 -6.61
CA ALA A 382 51.62 36.53 -5.97
C ALA A 382 53.04 36.63 -5.37
N HIS A 383 53.24 36.05 -4.17
CA HIS A 383 54.47 35.42 -3.64
C HIS A 383 53.99 34.60 -2.42
N GLY A 384 54.31 33.33 -2.16
CA GLY A 384 55.53 32.56 -2.44
C GLY A 384 56.18 32.18 -1.09
N ASN A 385 55.92 30.94 -0.63
CA ASN A 385 56.65 30.08 0.32
C ASN A 385 57.23 30.61 1.67
N GLU A 386 56.72 29.99 2.75
CA GLU A 386 57.35 29.34 3.95
C GLU A 386 58.88 29.53 4.27
N PRO A 387 59.39 29.15 5.47
CA PRO A 387 58.85 29.05 6.84
C PRO A 387 59.83 29.56 7.96
N ALA A 388 59.42 29.37 9.23
CA ALA A 388 60.23 29.20 10.46
C ALA A 388 60.69 30.42 11.29
N GLY A 389 60.47 30.34 12.62
CA GLY A 389 61.40 30.91 13.62
C GLY A 389 60.82 31.66 14.83
N HIS A 390 60.71 30.96 15.96
CA HIS A 390 60.95 31.41 17.34
C HIS A 390 60.17 32.57 18.00
N GLY A 391 59.20 32.16 18.84
CA GLY A 391 59.08 32.41 20.29
C GLY A 391 59.42 33.78 20.91
N HIS A 392 58.45 34.36 21.63
CA HIS A 392 58.63 34.93 22.97
C HIS A 392 57.29 34.96 23.75
N SER A 393 57.40 34.64 25.04
CA SER A 393 56.35 34.63 26.06
C SER A 393 56.03 36.02 26.60
N HIS A 394 54.75 36.38 26.69
CA HIS A 394 54.27 37.34 27.70
C HIS A 394 52.89 36.92 28.20
N SER A 395 52.80 36.68 29.50
CA SER A 395 51.56 36.51 30.25
C SER A 395 50.92 37.87 30.51
N HIS A 396 49.67 38.04 30.11
CA HIS A 396 48.74 38.91 30.83
C HIS A 396 47.42 38.15 30.92
N GLY A 397 47.01 37.87 32.15
CA GLY A 397 45.72 37.28 32.42
C GLY A 397 44.65 38.34 32.24
N ASP A 398 43.63 37.99 31.46
CA ASP A 398 42.29 38.53 31.60
C ASP A 398 41.31 37.37 31.38
N ALA A 399 40.60 37.04 32.45
CA ALA A 399 39.58 36.02 32.47
C ALA A 399 38.32 36.57 31.75
N HIS A 400 38.06 36.08 30.55
CA HIS A 400 36.75 36.22 29.92
C HIS A 400 36.12 34.84 29.74
N ALA A 401 35.37 34.42 30.76
CA ALA A 401 34.44 33.31 30.66
C ALA A 401 33.21 33.77 29.87
N HIS A 402 33.07 33.32 28.63
CA HIS A 402 31.79 33.39 27.92
C HIS A 402 30.95 32.18 28.30
N GLY A 403 30.21 32.31 29.40
CA GLY A 403 29.10 31.42 29.72
C GLY A 403 27.94 31.71 28.77
N HIS A 404 27.81 30.96 27.68
CA HIS A 404 26.60 30.96 26.88
C HIS A 404 25.54 30.08 27.55
N GLY A 405 24.88 30.63 28.55
CA GLY A 405 23.64 30.09 29.08
C GLY A 405 22.49 30.39 28.12
N HIS A 406 22.17 29.47 27.23
CA HIS A 406 20.93 29.52 26.46
C HIS A 406 19.78 28.98 27.32
N GLY A 407 19.22 29.84 28.16
CA GLY A 407 17.93 29.59 28.81
C GLY A 407 16.82 29.73 27.78
N HIS A 408 16.38 28.61 27.19
CA HIS A 408 15.13 28.58 26.44
C HIS A 408 13.95 28.54 27.41
N GLY A 409 13.56 29.73 27.89
CA GLY A 409 12.24 29.93 28.47
C GLY A 409 11.22 29.79 27.35
N HIS A 410 10.55 28.64 27.26
CA HIS A 410 9.36 28.48 26.43
C HIS A 410 8.22 29.28 27.08
N GLY A 411 8.22 30.59 26.82
CA GLY A 411 7.05 31.41 26.99
C GLY A 411 6.00 30.96 25.97
N ASP A 412 4.81 30.66 26.47
CA ASP A 412 3.62 30.31 25.71
C ASP A 412 3.22 31.48 24.79
N HIS A 413 3.83 31.56 23.62
CA HIS A 413 3.44 32.49 22.57
C HIS A 413 2.27 31.86 21.82
N GLY A 414 1.07 32.13 22.30
CA GLY A 414 -0.16 31.94 21.55
C GLY A 414 -0.13 32.79 20.28
N HIS A 415 0.46 32.25 19.21
CA HIS A 415 0.39 32.86 17.89
C HIS A 415 -1.01 32.62 17.33
N THR A 416 -1.92 33.54 17.63
CA THR A 416 -3.21 33.62 16.93
C THR A 416 -2.92 34.11 15.51
N HIS A 417 -2.95 33.22 14.53
CA HIS A 417 -2.97 33.63 13.13
C HIS A 417 -4.26 34.41 12.86
N HIS A 418 -4.13 35.61 12.29
CA HIS A 418 -5.33 36.30 11.81
C HIS A 418 -6.03 35.42 10.77
N PRO A 419 -7.35 35.19 10.91
CA PRO A 419 -8.09 34.43 9.92
C PRO A 419 -7.90 35.09 8.55
N TYR A 420 -7.65 34.26 7.54
CA TYR A 420 -7.40 34.73 6.19
C TYR A 420 -8.60 35.60 5.74
N PRO A 421 -8.41 36.89 5.39
CA PRO A 421 -9.52 37.84 5.20
C PRO A 421 -10.56 37.44 4.15
N HIS A 422 -10.21 36.46 3.31
CA HIS A 422 -11.01 35.99 2.19
C HIS A 422 -11.24 34.48 2.20
N ALA A 423 -11.08 33.81 3.36
CA ALA A 423 -11.30 32.37 3.49
C ALA A 423 -12.66 31.92 2.95
N ASP A 424 -13.69 32.75 3.12
CA ASP A 424 -15.07 32.49 2.71
C ASP A 424 -15.53 33.35 1.52
N HIS A 425 -14.60 33.89 0.73
CA HIS A 425 -14.97 34.74 -0.42
C HIS A 425 -15.83 33.96 -1.43
N PRO A 426 -16.97 34.48 -1.91
CA PRO A 426 -17.90 33.73 -2.77
C PRO A 426 -17.30 33.32 -4.13
N LEU A 427 -16.28 34.08 -4.59
CA LEU A 427 -15.46 33.78 -5.78
C LEU A 427 -14.21 32.94 -5.47
N GLY A 428 -14.04 32.47 -4.23
CA GLY A 428 -12.95 31.59 -3.85
C GLY A 428 -12.92 30.32 -4.73
N PRO A 429 -11.74 29.72 -4.91
CA PRO A 429 -11.58 28.58 -5.80
C PRO A 429 -12.55 27.46 -5.41
N ARG A 430 -13.27 26.92 -6.40
CA ARG A 430 -14.28 25.85 -6.17
C ARG A 430 -13.68 24.61 -5.49
N SER A 431 -12.37 24.40 -5.64
CA SER A 431 -11.62 23.32 -4.98
C SER A 431 -11.51 23.47 -3.46
N MET A 432 -11.67 24.67 -2.91
CA MET A 432 -11.56 24.96 -1.46
C MET A 432 -12.92 25.09 -0.77
N LYS A 433 -14.03 24.98 -1.52
CA LYS A 433 -15.38 25.01 -0.94
C LYS A 433 -15.61 23.73 -0.14
N ARG A 434 -16.03 23.85 1.12
CA ARG A 434 -16.48 22.70 1.92
C ARG A 434 -17.65 22.02 1.18
N ARG A 435 -17.46 20.75 0.84
CA ARG A 435 -18.49 19.90 0.21
C ARG A 435 -19.27 19.16 1.27
#